data_AF-A0A377DAR7-F1
#
_entry.id   AF-A0A377DAR7-F1
#
_cell.length_a   1.000
_cell.length_b   1.000
_cell.length_c   1.000
_cell.angle_alpha   90.00
_cell.angle_beta   90.00
_cell.angle_gamma   90.00
#
_symmetry.space_group_name_H-M   'P 1'
#
loop_
_entity.id
_entity.type
_entity.pdbx_description
1 polymer ?
#
loop_
_entity_poly.entity_id
_entity_poly.type
_entity_poly.pdbx_seq_one_letter_code
_entity_poly.pdbx_strand_id
1 'polypeptide(L)'
;MFWGFFWHGSQKPAAEAVGLLGTLFVGALKAVAPILVLMLVMASIANHQHGQKTNIRPILFLYLLGTFSAALAAVVFSFAFPSTLHLSSSAGDISPPSGIVEVMRGLVMSMVSNPIDALLKGNYIGILVWAIGLGFRTASR
;
A
#
# COMPACT_ATOMS: atom_id res chain seq x y z
N MET A 1 -12.14 27.42 37.80
CA MET A 1 -12.69 26.12 38.21
C MET A 1 -14.08 25.91 37.59
N PHE A 2 -14.23 25.74 36.26
CA PHE A 2 -15.51 25.24 35.70
C PHE A 2 -15.49 24.73 34.23
N TRP A 3 -14.33 24.53 33.60
CA TRP A 3 -14.25 24.10 32.18
C TRP A 3 -13.44 22.81 31.96
N GLY A 4 -13.44 21.89 32.94
CA GLY A 4 -12.64 20.65 32.89
C GLY A 4 -13.41 19.34 33.04
N PHE A 5 -14.75 19.34 33.09
CA PHE A 5 -15.53 18.15 33.50
C PHE A 5 -16.51 17.58 32.47
N PHE A 6 -16.65 18.19 31.29
CA PHE A 6 -17.63 17.72 30.28
C PHE A 6 -17.07 16.75 29.23
N TRP A 7 -15.74 16.52 29.18
CA TRP A 7 -15.14 15.68 28.12
C TRP A 7 -15.05 14.19 28.46
N HIS A 8 -15.20 13.79 29.73
CA HIS A 8 -14.84 12.43 30.17
C HIS A 8 -16.00 11.41 30.13
N GLY A 9 -17.18 11.75 29.60
CA GLY A 9 -18.39 10.94 29.76
C GLY A 9 -18.97 10.22 28.52
N SER A 10 -18.65 10.63 27.29
CA SER A 10 -19.49 10.24 26.12
C SER A 10 -18.74 9.62 24.93
N GLN A 11 -17.49 9.16 25.10
CA GLN A 11 -16.66 8.77 23.94
C GLN A 11 -16.57 7.26 23.63
N LYS A 12 -17.10 6.37 24.47
CA LYS A 12 -16.91 4.91 24.25
C LYS A 12 -17.81 4.32 23.16
N PRO A 13 -19.15 4.50 23.17
CA PRO A 13 -20.03 3.83 22.19
C PRO A 13 -19.97 4.46 20.79
N ALA A 14 -19.72 5.78 20.70
CA ALA A 14 -19.57 6.46 19.40
C ALA A 14 -18.25 6.10 18.70
N ALA A 15 -17.16 5.93 19.46
CA ALA A 15 -15.88 5.46 18.91
C ALA A 15 -15.95 4.00 18.45
N GLU A 16 -16.68 3.14 19.17
CA GLU A 16 -16.91 1.74 18.75
C GLU A 16 -17.78 1.65 17.49
N ALA A 17 -18.86 2.43 17.41
CA ALA A 17 -19.73 2.46 16.23
C ALA A 17 -19.01 3.00 14.97
N VAL A 18 -18.22 4.06 15.11
CA VAL A 18 -17.39 4.60 14.01
C VAL A 18 -16.24 3.65 13.67
N GLY A 19 -15.67 2.96 14.67
CA GLY A 19 -14.67 1.92 14.47
C GLY A 19 -15.19 0.75 13.63
N LEU A 20 -16.42 0.30 13.89
CA LEU A 20 -17.09 -0.75 13.10
C LEU A 20 -17.36 -0.31 11.65
N LEU A 21 -17.81 0.93 11.44
CA LEU A 21 -17.95 1.48 10.08
C LEU A 21 -16.60 1.60 9.35
N GLY A 22 -15.53 1.95 10.07
CA GLY A 22 -14.17 2.01 9.53
C GLY A 22 -13.63 0.65 9.10
N THR A 23 -13.83 -0.39 9.91
CA THR A 23 -13.40 -1.76 9.55
C THR A 23 -14.19 -2.33 8.38
N LEU A 24 -15.50 -2.09 8.35
CA LEU A 24 -16.34 -2.44 7.20
C LEU A 24 -15.90 -1.73 5.93
N PHE A 25 -15.61 -0.42 6.00
CA PHE A 25 -15.16 0.37 4.84
C PHE A 25 -13.80 -0.09 4.32
N VAL A 26 -12.80 -0.23 5.19
CA VAL A 26 -11.46 -0.71 4.81
C VAL A 26 -11.53 -2.16 4.30
N GLY A 27 -12.36 -3.00 4.90
CA GLY A 27 -12.62 -4.36 4.43
C GLY A 27 -13.19 -4.39 3.02
N ALA A 28 -14.22 -3.57 2.76
CA ALA A 28 -14.82 -3.44 1.43
C ALA A 28 -13.80 -2.93 0.38
N LEU A 29 -13.00 -1.90 0.72
CA LEU A 29 -11.96 -1.40 -0.18
C LEU A 29 -10.88 -2.44 -0.47
N LYS A 30 -10.42 -3.16 0.55
CA LYS A 30 -9.40 -4.22 0.42
C LYS A 30 -9.89 -5.41 -0.41
N ALA A 31 -11.17 -5.78 -0.29
CA ALA A 31 -11.73 -6.90 -1.05
C ALA A 31 -11.74 -6.62 -2.57
N VAL A 32 -11.98 -5.37 -2.96
CA VAL A 32 -12.10 -4.98 -4.36
C VAL A 32 -10.74 -4.65 -5.00
N ALA A 33 -9.77 -4.17 -4.21
CA ALA A 33 -8.50 -3.67 -4.72
C ALA A 33 -7.68 -4.68 -5.57
N PRO A 34 -7.45 -5.95 -5.17
CA PRO A 34 -6.64 -6.89 -5.96
C PRO A 34 -7.17 -7.14 -7.37
N ILE A 35 -8.49 -7.29 -7.50
CA ILE A 35 -9.16 -7.56 -8.77
C ILE A 35 -9.11 -6.32 -9.67
N LEU A 36 -9.36 -5.13 -9.10
CA LEU A 36 -9.27 -3.88 -9.85
C LEU A 36 -7.87 -3.65 -10.41
N VAL A 37 -6.83 -3.85 -9.60
CA VAL A 37 -5.44 -3.65 -10.06
C VAL A 37 -5.13 -4.55 -11.25
N LEU A 38 -5.50 -5.84 -11.19
CA LEU A 38 -5.27 -6.77 -12.29
C LEU A 38 -5.99 -6.32 -13.57
N MET A 39 -7.28 -6.01 -13.46
CA MET A 39 -8.10 -5.64 -14.61
C MET A 39 -7.65 -4.31 -15.24
N LEU A 40 -7.35 -3.30 -14.41
CA LEU A 40 -6.93 -1.99 -14.89
C LEU A 40 -5.58 -2.04 -15.60
N VAL A 41 -4.60 -2.76 -15.06
CA VAL A 41 -3.29 -2.90 -15.69
C VAL A 41 -3.40 -3.69 -16.99
N MET A 42 -4.14 -4.80 -16.98
CA MET A 42 -4.37 -5.60 -18.19
C MET A 42 -5.07 -4.78 -19.29
N ALA A 43 -6.15 -4.06 -18.94
CA ALA A 43 -6.88 -3.20 -19.87
C ALA A 43 -6.02 -2.03 -20.37
N SER A 44 -5.21 -1.41 -19.51
CA SER A 44 -4.32 -0.32 -19.90
C SER A 44 -3.24 -0.78 -20.89
N ILE A 45 -2.77 -2.02 -20.79
CA ILE A 45 -1.78 -2.59 -21.73
C ILE A 45 -2.46 -3.01 -23.02
N ALA A 46 -3.60 -3.70 -22.95
CA ALA A 46 -4.35 -4.15 -24.11
C ALA A 46 -4.87 -2.99 -24.98
N ASN A 47 -5.28 -1.88 -24.35
CA ASN A 47 -5.79 -0.70 -25.03
C ASN A 47 -4.70 0.34 -25.36
N HIS A 48 -3.43 0.02 -25.15
CA HIS A 48 -2.32 0.95 -25.42
C HIS A 48 -2.05 1.03 -26.93
N GLN A 49 -2.58 2.08 -27.58
CA GLN A 49 -2.35 2.33 -29.00
C GLN A 49 -0.91 2.79 -29.27
N HIS A 50 -0.19 2.08 -30.14
CA HIS A 50 1.16 2.42 -30.57
C HIS A 50 1.16 3.80 -31.29
N GLY A 51 1.66 4.84 -30.63
CA GLY A 51 1.72 6.20 -31.19
C GLY A 51 1.38 7.33 -30.21
N GLN A 52 0.82 7.03 -29.04
CA GLN A 52 0.60 8.02 -27.99
C GLN A 52 1.93 8.40 -27.32
N LYS A 53 2.28 9.69 -27.31
CA LYS A 53 3.44 10.21 -26.57
C LYS A 53 3.14 10.13 -25.06
N THR A 54 3.43 8.99 -24.48
CA THR A 54 3.33 8.80 -23.03
C THR A 54 4.55 9.45 -22.35
N ASN A 55 4.32 10.56 -21.64
CA ASN A 55 5.36 11.30 -20.91
C ASN A 55 5.72 10.60 -19.58
N ILE A 56 6.02 9.30 -19.61
CA ILE A 56 6.32 8.50 -18.41
C ILE A 56 7.67 8.91 -17.80
N ARG A 57 8.65 9.28 -18.62
CA ARG A 57 10.01 9.63 -18.15
C ARG A 57 10.00 10.81 -17.16
N PRO A 58 9.34 11.96 -17.44
CA PRO A 58 9.19 13.03 -16.45
C PRO A 58 8.51 12.59 -15.15
N ILE A 59 7.48 11.74 -15.23
CA ILE A 59 6.75 11.26 -14.05
C ILE A 59 7.66 10.43 -13.14
N LEU A 60 8.49 9.55 -13.71
CA LEU A 60 9.45 8.76 -12.95
C LEU A 60 10.51 9.65 -12.27
N PHE A 61 10.99 10.67 -12.97
CA PHE A 61 11.93 11.63 -12.39
C PHE A 61 11.31 12.41 -11.23
N LEU A 62 10.08 12.92 -11.42
CA LEU A 62 9.33 13.62 -10.38
C LEU A 62 9.04 12.70 -9.18
N TYR A 63 8.73 11.43 -9.41
CA TYR A 63 8.50 10.45 -8.34
C TYR A 63 9.77 10.22 -7.51
N LEU A 64 10.92 9.97 -8.17
CA LEU A 64 12.19 9.80 -7.47
C LEU A 64 12.57 11.05 -6.68
N LEU A 65 12.46 12.23 -7.28
CA LEU A 65 12.79 13.49 -6.60
C LEU A 65 11.84 13.77 -5.43
N GLY A 66 10.54 13.49 -5.61
CA GLY A 66 9.51 13.70 -4.59
C GLY A 66 9.66 12.76 -3.40
N THR A 67 9.83 11.45 -3.62
CA THR A 67 10.02 10.47 -2.55
C THR A 67 11.33 10.73 -1.80
N PHE A 68 12.41 11.07 -2.52
CA PHE A 68 13.68 11.41 -1.89
C PHE A 68 13.58 12.68 -1.03
N SER A 69 12.98 13.74 -1.56
CA SER A 69 12.78 14.99 -0.82
C SER A 69 11.89 14.79 0.42
N ALA A 70 10.83 13.99 0.30
CA ALA A 70 9.95 13.65 1.42
C ALA A 70 10.69 12.84 2.50
N ALA A 71 11.54 11.88 2.11
CA ALA A 71 12.34 11.11 3.06
C ALA A 71 13.35 12.01 3.81
N LEU A 72 14.02 12.93 3.12
CA LEU A 72 14.91 13.92 3.75
C LEU A 72 14.15 14.81 4.75
N ALA A 73 13.00 15.33 4.34
CA ALA A 73 12.15 16.14 5.22
C ALA A 73 11.71 15.34 6.45
N ALA A 74 11.24 14.11 6.27
CA ALA A 74 10.81 13.23 7.35
C ALA A 74 11.94 12.97 8.36
N VAL A 75 13.17 12.76 7.89
CA VAL A 75 14.35 12.58 8.76
C VAL A 75 14.67 13.85 9.55
N VAL A 76 14.66 15.03 8.92
CA VAL A 76 14.87 16.31 9.62
C VAL A 76 13.79 16.56 10.67
N PHE A 77 12.51 16.34 10.33
CA PHE A 77 11.41 16.46 11.29
C PHE A 77 11.49 15.43 12.41
N SER A 78 11.95 14.21 12.12
CA SER A 78 12.18 13.17 13.13
C SER A 78 13.21 13.60 14.17
N PHE A 79 14.23 14.39 13.79
CA PHE A 79 15.19 14.96 14.75
C PHE A 79 14.67 16.24 15.43
N ALA A 80 13.85 17.04 14.75
CA ALA A 80 13.29 18.27 15.32
C ALA A 80 12.19 18.02 16.37
N PHE A 81 11.41 16.96 16.22
CA PHE A 81 10.34 16.57 17.15
C PHE A 81 10.46 15.07 17.51
N PRO A 82 11.39 14.70 18.41
CA PRO A 82 11.56 13.31 18.83
C PRO A 82 10.28 12.81 19.52
N SER A 83 9.56 11.91 18.86
CA SER A 83 8.32 11.34 19.35
C SER A 83 8.62 10.04 20.11
N THR A 84 8.61 10.11 21.44
CA THR A 84 8.66 8.92 22.29
C THR A 84 7.31 8.23 22.23
N LEU A 85 7.16 7.26 21.33
CA LEU A 85 6.04 6.31 21.37
C LEU A 85 6.14 5.53 22.68
N HIS A 86 5.25 5.78 23.63
CA HIS A 86 5.09 4.91 24.79
C HIS A 86 4.49 3.59 24.27
N LEU A 87 5.36 2.63 23.94
CA LEU A 87 4.99 1.28 23.58
C LEU A 87 4.35 0.61 24.81
N SER A 88 3.02 0.59 24.87
CA SER A 88 2.34 -0.44 25.67
C SER A 88 2.82 -1.79 25.16
N SER A 89 3.41 -2.56 26.06
CA SER A 89 3.99 -3.87 25.79
C SER A 89 3.01 -4.80 25.05
N SER A 90 3.59 -5.60 24.14
CA SER A 90 3.03 -6.79 23.50
C SER A 90 2.37 -6.59 22.13
N ALA A 91 3.19 -6.65 21.09
CA ALA A 91 2.88 -7.44 19.91
C ALA A 91 4.05 -8.43 19.74
N GLY A 92 3.86 -9.65 20.23
CA GLY A 92 4.85 -10.72 20.16
C GLY A 92 5.14 -11.18 18.72
N ASP A 93 6.33 -11.74 18.57
CA ASP A 93 6.72 -12.77 17.58
C ASP A 93 6.69 -12.46 16.08
N ILE A 94 6.71 -11.20 15.68
CA ILE A 94 7.16 -10.86 14.32
C ILE A 94 8.64 -10.54 14.40
N SER A 95 9.49 -11.55 14.25
CA SER A 95 10.92 -11.33 14.01
C SER A 95 11.04 -10.53 12.71
N PRO A 96 11.48 -9.26 12.76
CA PRO A 96 11.61 -8.47 11.55
C PRO A 96 12.69 -9.09 10.66
N PRO A 97 12.52 -9.10 9.33
CA PRO A 97 13.54 -9.60 8.42
C PRO A 97 14.85 -8.85 8.69
N SER A 98 15.92 -9.61 8.93
CA SER A 98 17.16 -9.07 9.51
C SER A 98 18.09 -8.45 8.47
N GLY A 99 17.84 -8.69 7.18
CA GLY A 99 18.71 -8.20 6.11
C GLY A 99 17.96 -7.79 4.83
N ILE A 100 18.51 -6.80 4.12
CA ILE A 100 18.01 -6.35 2.81
C ILE A 100 17.94 -7.49 1.78
N VAL A 101 18.89 -8.44 1.84
CA VAL A 101 18.94 -9.60 0.95
C VAL A 101 17.71 -10.49 1.13
N GLU A 102 17.26 -10.67 2.37
CA GLU A 102 16.06 -11.46 2.68
C GLU A 102 14.79 -10.79 2.14
N VAL A 103 14.69 -9.46 2.30
CA VAL A 103 13.58 -8.67 1.74
C VAL A 103 13.58 -8.74 0.21
N MET A 104 14.73 -8.55 -0.44
CA MET A 104 14.86 -8.64 -1.89
C MET A 104 14.49 -10.04 -2.40
N ARG A 105 14.97 -11.10 -1.73
CA ARG A 105 14.57 -12.48 -2.04
C ARG A 105 13.06 -12.66 -1.90
N GLY A 106 12.46 -12.12 -0.83
CA GLY A 106 11.03 -12.12 -0.61
C GLY A 106 10.27 -11.45 -1.76
N LEU A 107 10.70 -10.26 -2.18
CA LEU A 107 10.10 -9.54 -3.31
C LEU A 107 10.16 -10.35 -4.61
N VAL A 108 11.31 -10.95 -4.93
CA VAL A 108 11.47 -11.79 -6.13
C VAL A 108 10.56 -13.01 -6.06
N MET A 109 10.50 -13.70 -4.92
CA MET A 109 9.59 -14.84 -4.74
C MET A 109 8.12 -14.42 -4.84
N SER A 110 7.76 -13.23 -4.37
CA SER A 110 6.43 -12.64 -4.53
C SER A 110 6.08 -12.31 -5.99
N MET A 111 7.05 -12.06 -6.86
CA MET A 111 6.78 -11.83 -8.30
C MET A 111 6.31 -13.09 -9.03
N VAL A 112 6.85 -14.25 -8.65
CA VAL A 112 6.56 -15.55 -9.29
C VAL A 112 5.54 -16.40 -8.52
N SER A 113 4.80 -15.79 -7.59
CA SER A 113 3.71 -16.49 -6.89
C SER A 113 2.59 -16.92 -7.86
N ASN A 114 1.87 -18.00 -7.54
CA ASN A 114 0.70 -18.45 -8.29
C ASN A 114 -0.34 -17.31 -8.42
N PRO A 115 -0.91 -17.06 -9.61
CA PRO A 115 -1.81 -15.91 -9.84
C PRO A 115 -3.09 -15.95 -9.00
N ILE A 116 -3.63 -17.14 -8.74
CA ILE A 116 -4.83 -17.31 -7.89
C ILE A 116 -4.46 -17.02 -6.44
N ASP A 117 -3.34 -17.58 -5.97
CA ASP A 117 -2.82 -17.33 -4.62
C ASP A 117 -2.52 -15.84 -4.40
N ALA A 118 -1.96 -15.17 -5.42
CA ALA A 118 -1.65 -13.75 -5.37
C ALA A 118 -2.90 -12.88 -5.20
N LEU A 119 -4.00 -13.21 -5.87
CA LEU A 119 -5.28 -12.52 -5.73
C LEU A 119 -5.91 -12.76 -4.34
N LEU A 120 -5.91 -14.02 -3.88
CA LEU A 120 -6.50 -14.38 -2.59
C LEU A 120 -5.77 -13.76 -1.40
N LYS A 121 -4.43 -13.72 -1.45
CA LYS A 121 -3.60 -13.15 -0.38
C LYS A 121 -3.32 -11.66 -0.54
N GLY A 122 -3.76 -11.03 -1.63
CA GLY A 122 -3.48 -9.62 -1.91
C GLY A 122 -2.01 -9.32 -2.16
N ASN A 123 -1.27 -10.23 -2.80
CA ASN A 123 0.11 -9.99 -3.22
C ASN A 123 0.15 -9.11 -4.48
N TYR A 124 0.17 -7.80 -4.28
CA TYR A 124 0.17 -6.82 -5.37
C TYR A 124 1.36 -6.96 -6.33
N ILE A 125 2.53 -7.38 -5.84
CA ILE A 125 3.71 -7.58 -6.70
C ILE A 125 3.44 -8.69 -7.71
N GLY A 126 2.95 -9.85 -7.25
CA GLY A 126 2.58 -10.96 -8.12
C GLY A 126 1.43 -10.59 -9.07
N ILE A 127 0.42 -9.87 -8.57
CA ILE A 127 -0.71 -9.40 -9.40
C ILE A 127 -0.22 -8.53 -10.57
N LEU A 128 0.70 -7.59 -10.31
CA LEU A 128 1.26 -6.73 -11.37
C LEU A 128 2.02 -7.55 -12.43
N VAL A 129 2.84 -8.51 -12.02
CA VAL A 129 3.60 -9.37 -12.94
C VAL A 129 2.66 -10.16 -13.86
N TRP A 130 1.64 -10.78 -13.29
CA TRP A 130 0.66 -11.55 -14.07
C TRP A 130 -0.24 -10.67 -14.93
N ALA A 131 -0.66 -9.50 -14.45
CA ALA A 131 -1.46 -8.56 -15.23
C ALA A 131 -0.70 -8.07 -16.47
N ILE A 132 0.59 -7.78 -16.34
CA ILE A 132 1.46 -7.42 -17.45
C ILE A 132 1.60 -8.61 -18.43
N GLY A 133 1.92 -9.80 -17.92
CA GLY A 133 2.08 -11.00 -18.76
C GLY A 133 0.82 -11.38 -19.55
N LEU A 134 -0.35 -11.32 -18.91
CA LEU A 134 -1.64 -11.57 -19.56
C LEU A 134 -2.04 -10.44 -20.51
N GLY A 135 -1.78 -9.19 -20.15
CA GLY A 135 -2.08 -8.01 -20.96
C GLY A 135 -1.35 -8.00 -22.30
N PHE A 136 -0.07 -8.39 -22.33
CA PHE A 136 0.68 -8.52 -23.58
C PHE A 136 0.10 -9.58 -24.51
N ARG A 137 -0.34 -10.73 -23.97
CA ARG A 137 -1.00 -11.78 -24.76
C ARG A 137 -2.31 -11.31 -25.40
N THR A 138 -3.04 -10.42 -24.75
CA THR A 138 -4.27 -9.84 -25.31
C THR A 138 -4.02 -8.67 -26.26
N ALA A 139 -2.94 -7.92 -26.07
CA ALA A 139 -2.55 -6.79 -26.93
C ALA A 139 -2.01 -7.23 -28.30
N SER A 140 -1.62 -8.50 -28.46
CA SER A 140 -1.08 -9.03 -29.71
C SER A 140 -2.15 -9.49 -30.72
N ARG A 141 -3.42 -9.13 -30.51
CA ARG A 141 -4.54 -9.31 -31.45
C ARG A 141 -5.13 -7.94 -31.76
#